data_AF-A0A920W2Y0-F1
#
_entry.id   AF-A0A920W2Y0-F1
#
_cell.length_a   1.000
_cell.length_b   1.000
_cell.length_c   1.000
_cell.angle_alpha   90.00
_cell.angle_beta   90.00
_cell.angle_gamma   90.00
#
_symmetry.space_group_name_H-M   'P 1'
#
loop_
_entity.id
_entity.type
_entity.pdbx_description
1 polymer ?
#
loop_
_entity_poly.entity_id
_entity_poly.type
_entity_poly.pdbx_seq_one_letter_code
_entity_poly.pdbx_strand_id
1 'polypeptide(L)'
;MVQVAKNPLGTKGARITNYITLPGRHLVYMPTINHISVSRRIEDENEKERLKQLVKEIGNEGEGYIVRTAAQDAQRMDFDADINFFHRLWKNLKKNSQGVSAPHLIYEDLNLIFRSIRDLFTKSTERLVIDSISDFNKSLEFCSNYMPHLSEKITLYKDPMPIFDHYGIELDIDRALDRVIWLKSGGYIIIDQTEALVSIDVNTGKFVGHSDPEDTILKTNLEALKEIVYQLRLRNIGGIIIVDFIDMANEESKEFVSNALKQALKSDRSRTRILKISELGLVEMTRKRVRKAYSNFMRSMRLLRRTRIY
;
A
#
# COMPACT_ATOMS: atom_id res chain seq x y z
N MET A 1 4.69 6.12 29.60
CA MET A 1 4.86 6.00 28.12
C MET A 1 3.62 6.54 27.45
N VAL A 2 3.77 7.35 26.40
CA VAL A 2 2.65 7.91 25.61
C VAL A 2 2.97 7.82 24.13
N GLN A 3 1.95 7.77 23.27
CA GLN A 3 2.07 7.76 21.82
C GLN A 3 1.43 9.01 21.21
N VAL A 4 2.03 9.55 20.16
CA VAL A 4 1.43 10.62 19.34
C VAL A 4 0.31 10.03 18.48
N ALA A 5 -0.94 10.35 18.80
CA ALA A 5 -2.12 9.90 18.07
C ALA A 5 -2.44 10.82 16.86
N LYS A 6 -2.11 12.11 16.95
CA LYS A 6 -2.19 13.06 15.82
C LYS A 6 -1.02 14.03 15.87
N ASN A 7 -0.38 14.21 14.72
CA ASN A 7 0.65 15.23 14.52
C ASN A 7 0.09 16.64 14.84
N PRO A 8 0.95 17.58 15.26
CA PRO A 8 0.54 18.96 15.46
C PRO A 8 0.00 19.57 14.17
N LEU A 9 -0.95 20.50 14.30
CA LEU A 9 -1.59 21.18 13.16
C LEU A 9 -1.72 22.67 13.45
N GLY A 10 -0.98 23.48 12.69
CA GLY A 10 -0.85 24.91 12.94
C GLY A 10 -0.24 25.18 14.32
N THR A 11 -0.94 25.96 15.14
CA THR A 11 -0.55 26.27 16.52
C THR A 11 -0.99 25.20 17.53
N LYS A 12 -1.79 24.21 17.13
CA LYS A 12 -2.24 23.14 18.03
C LYS A 12 -1.16 22.07 18.14
N GLY A 13 -0.72 21.81 19.37
CA GLY A 13 0.22 20.75 19.71
C GLY A 13 -0.29 19.35 19.34
N ALA A 14 0.61 18.36 19.45
CA ALA A 14 0.28 16.98 19.15
C ALA A 14 -0.77 16.41 20.12
N ARG A 15 -1.66 15.57 19.62
CA ARG A 15 -2.57 14.79 20.49
C ARG A 15 -1.85 13.52 20.93
N ILE A 16 -1.77 13.28 22.23
CA ILE A 16 -1.15 12.09 22.81
C ILE A 16 -2.19 11.12 23.39
N THR A 17 -1.82 9.85 23.51
CA THR A 17 -2.62 8.80 24.16
C THR A 17 -1.72 7.84 24.93
N ASN A 18 -2.25 7.22 25.99
CA ASN A 18 -1.65 6.09 26.69
C ASN A 18 -2.07 4.73 26.10
N TYR A 19 -3.01 4.72 25.15
CA TYR A 19 -3.41 3.53 24.41
C TYR A 19 -2.42 3.28 23.27
N ILE A 20 -1.39 2.49 23.57
CA ILE A 20 -0.33 2.21 22.62
C ILE A 20 -0.86 1.27 21.53
N THR A 21 -0.58 1.62 20.28
CA THR A 21 -0.96 0.85 19.10
C THR A 21 0.27 0.65 18.21
N LEU A 22 0.57 -0.61 17.90
CA LEU A 22 1.68 -1.01 17.04
C LEU A 22 1.11 -1.69 15.79
N PRO A 23 1.06 -0.98 14.63
CA PRO A 23 0.40 -1.48 13.43
C PRO A 23 1.29 -2.46 12.68
N GLY A 24 0.79 -3.65 12.36
CA GLY A 24 1.44 -4.69 11.54
C GLY A 24 0.78 -4.89 10.19
N ARG A 25 1.13 -5.97 9.50
CA ARG A 25 0.54 -6.28 8.20
C ARG A 25 -0.88 -6.80 8.38
N HIS A 26 -1.05 -7.84 9.19
CA HIS A 26 -2.32 -8.54 9.39
C HIS A 26 -3.08 -8.03 10.62
N LEU A 27 -2.38 -7.55 11.65
CA LEU A 27 -3.00 -7.07 12.87
C LEU A 27 -2.44 -5.72 13.35
N VAL A 28 -3.16 -5.05 14.24
CA VAL A 28 -2.65 -3.96 15.08
C VAL A 28 -2.59 -4.49 16.51
N TYR A 29 -1.41 -4.48 17.11
CA TYR A 29 -1.21 -4.91 18.48
C TYR A 29 -1.40 -3.75 19.44
N MET A 30 -2.13 -4.00 20.53
CA MET A 30 -2.52 -3.02 21.54
C MET A 30 -2.15 -3.56 22.93
N PRO A 31 -0.89 -3.39 23.38
CA PRO A 31 -0.42 -4.01 24.63
C PRO A 31 -1.04 -3.43 25.90
N THR A 32 -1.74 -2.29 25.81
CA THR A 32 -2.30 -1.57 26.96
C THR A 32 -3.82 -1.66 27.05
N ILE A 33 -4.46 -2.44 26.16
CA ILE A 33 -5.92 -2.63 26.10
C ILE A 33 -6.17 -4.12 25.94
N ASN A 34 -7.12 -4.69 26.67
CA ASN A 34 -7.57 -6.06 26.46
C ASN A 34 -8.82 -6.06 25.58
N HIS A 35 -8.65 -6.10 24.25
CA HIS A 35 -9.77 -6.13 23.31
C HIS A 35 -9.36 -6.72 21.96
N ILE A 36 -10.13 -7.67 21.44
CA ILE A 36 -9.97 -8.22 20.09
C ILE A 36 -11.11 -7.71 19.20
N SER A 37 -10.75 -7.14 18.05
CA SER A 37 -11.70 -6.68 17.05
C SER A 37 -11.25 -7.02 15.63
N VAL A 38 -12.20 -7.12 14.70
CA VAL A 38 -11.93 -7.37 13.27
C VAL A 38 -12.34 -6.17 12.44
N SER A 39 -11.57 -5.84 11.40
CA SER A 39 -11.84 -4.73 10.50
C SER A 39 -13.26 -4.80 9.93
N ARG A 40 -13.99 -3.68 10.00
CA ARG A 40 -15.34 -3.55 9.43
C ARG A 40 -15.39 -3.69 7.91
N ARG A 41 -14.23 -3.70 7.22
CA ARG A 41 -14.16 -3.91 5.77
C ARG A 41 -14.16 -5.39 5.36
N ILE A 42 -13.95 -6.31 6.31
CA ILE A 42 -14.23 -7.73 6.08
C ILE A 42 -15.75 -7.84 6.21
N GLU A 43 -16.45 -8.27 5.17
CA GLU A 43 -17.92 -8.32 5.13
C GLU A 43 -18.45 -9.70 5.58
N ASP A 44 -17.69 -10.77 5.32
CA ASP A 44 -18.04 -12.14 5.70
C ASP A 44 -17.95 -12.35 7.22
N GLU A 45 -19.08 -12.66 7.84
CA GLU A 45 -19.18 -12.92 9.29
C GLU A 45 -18.51 -14.22 9.72
N ASN A 46 -18.52 -15.27 8.88
CA ASN A 46 -17.82 -16.52 9.19
C ASN A 46 -16.31 -16.28 9.25
N GLU A 47 -15.80 -15.49 8.30
CA GLU A 47 -14.38 -15.13 8.26
C GLU A 47 -14.00 -14.24 9.45
N LYS A 48 -14.86 -13.29 9.86
CA LYS A 48 -14.62 -12.49 11.07
C LYS A 48 -14.49 -13.38 12.30
N GLU A 49 -15.42 -14.32 12.50
CA GLU A 49 -15.40 -15.18 13.68
C GLU A 49 -14.18 -16.11 13.65
N ARG A 50 -13.84 -16.69 12.49
CA ARG A 50 -12.61 -17.48 12.30
C ARG A 50 -11.36 -16.69 12.68
N LEU A 51 -11.20 -15.48 12.15
CA LEU A 51 -10.03 -14.63 12.41
C LEU A 51 -9.96 -14.19 13.88
N LYS A 52 -11.11 -13.86 14.48
CA LYS A 52 -11.20 -13.47 15.90
C LYS A 52 -10.82 -14.62 16.82
N GLN A 53 -11.33 -15.82 16.55
CA GLN A 53 -11.01 -17.03 17.29
C GLN A 53 -9.53 -17.40 17.13
N LEU A 54 -9.00 -17.33 15.91
CA LEU A 54 -7.59 -17.56 15.63
C LEU A 54 -6.70 -16.65 16.47
N VAL A 55 -6.95 -15.33 16.46
CA VAL A 55 -6.17 -14.35 17.24
C VAL A 55 -6.32 -14.56 18.76
N LYS A 56 -7.50 -15.00 19.21
CA LYS A 56 -7.73 -15.34 20.63
C LYS A 56 -6.89 -16.53 21.09
N GLU A 57 -6.64 -17.50 20.21
CA GLU A 57 -5.84 -18.70 20.53
C GLU A 57 -4.33 -18.44 20.58
N ILE A 58 -3.83 -17.52 19.74
CA ILE A 58 -2.39 -17.24 19.59
C ILE A 58 -1.93 -15.98 20.34
N GLY A 59 -2.85 -15.07 20.67
CA GLY A 59 -2.55 -13.85 21.42
C GLY A 59 -2.44 -14.13 22.92
N ASN A 60 -1.67 -13.31 23.65
CA ASN A 60 -1.61 -13.43 25.10
C ASN A 60 -2.85 -12.81 25.77
N GLU A 61 -3.24 -13.36 26.91
CA GLU A 61 -4.27 -12.76 27.77
C GLU A 61 -3.86 -11.37 28.25
N GLY A 62 -4.85 -10.46 28.36
CA GLY A 62 -4.64 -9.09 28.79
C GLY A 62 -4.14 -8.13 27.71
N GLU A 63 -3.86 -8.63 26.51
CA GLU A 63 -3.43 -7.84 25.35
C GLU A 63 -4.55 -7.69 24.31
N GLY A 64 -4.44 -6.67 23.46
CA GLY A 64 -5.46 -6.32 22.49
C GLY A 64 -4.96 -6.42 21.06
N TYR A 65 -5.88 -6.71 20.16
CA TYR A 65 -5.58 -6.98 18.75
C TYR A 65 -6.70 -6.43 17.85
N ILE A 66 -6.33 -5.75 16.76
CA ILE A 66 -7.26 -5.37 15.69
C ILE A 66 -6.84 -6.10 14.42
N VAL A 67 -7.66 -7.05 13.95
CA VAL A 67 -7.43 -7.75 12.69
C VAL A 67 -7.70 -6.80 11.52
N ARG A 68 -6.72 -6.63 10.64
CA ARG A 68 -6.78 -5.73 9.48
C ARG A 68 -7.42 -6.46 8.29
N THR A 69 -7.93 -5.69 7.33
CA THR A 69 -8.48 -6.23 6.07
C THR A 69 -7.47 -7.07 5.29
N ALA A 70 -6.17 -6.78 5.41
CA ALA A 70 -5.11 -7.55 4.76
C ALA A 70 -4.96 -8.98 5.33
N ALA A 71 -5.62 -9.29 6.45
CA ALA A 71 -5.62 -10.61 7.06
C ALA A 71 -6.79 -11.48 6.62
N GLN A 72 -7.65 -10.99 5.73
CA GLN A 72 -8.66 -11.82 5.11
C GLN A 72 -7.96 -13.01 4.41
N ASP A 73 -8.48 -14.22 4.63
CA ASP A 73 -7.95 -15.49 4.14
C ASP A 73 -6.56 -15.88 4.73
N ALA A 74 -6.01 -15.06 5.63
CA ALA A 74 -4.72 -15.34 6.25
C ALA A 74 -4.79 -16.59 7.14
N GLN A 75 -3.66 -17.31 7.16
CA GLN A 75 -3.50 -18.55 7.91
C GLN A 75 -2.80 -18.27 9.23
N ARG A 76 -2.86 -19.24 10.16
CA ARG A 76 -2.24 -19.11 11.49
C ARG A 76 -0.79 -18.63 11.46
N MET A 77 0.01 -19.19 10.54
CA MET A 77 1.42 -18.84 10.38
C MET A 77 1.66 -17.34 10.07
N ASP A 78 0.72 -16.69 9.37
CA ASP A 78 0.82 -15.27 9.03
C ASP A 78 0.63 -14.38 10.27
N PHE A 79 -0.19 -14.83 11.22
CA PHE A 79 -0.39 -14.14 12.49
C PHE A 79 0.72 -14.42 13.49
N ASP A 80 1.24 -15.66 13.55
CA ASP A 80 2.34 -16.01 14.45
C ASP A 80 3.57 -15.13 14.21
N ALA A 81 3.89 -14.83 12.94
CA ALA A 81 4.99 -13.94 12.59
C ALA A 81 4.77 -12.51 13.12
N ASP A 82 3.57 -11.95 12.91
CA ASP A 82 3.20 -10.61 13.38
C ASP A 82 3.25 -10.53 14.92
N ILE A 83 2.66 -11.50 15.62
CA ILE A 83 2.60 -11.52 17.09
C ILE A 83 3.99 -11.65 17.70
N ASN A 84 4.82 -12.57 17.20
CA ASN A 84 6.19 -12.73 17.68
C ASN A 84 7.02 -11.43 17.49
N PHE A 85 6.84 -10.76 16.34
CA PHE A 85 7.45 -9.45 16.10
C PHE A 85 7.00 -8.43 17.15
N PHE A 86 5.69 -8.33 17.41
CA PHE A 86 5.14 -7.37 18.36
C PHE A 86 5.54 -7.61 19.81
N HIS A 87 5.59 -8.87 20.25
CA HIS A 87 6.02 -9.20 21.60
C HIS A 87 7.49 -8.85 21.83
N ARG A 88 8.36 -9.13 20.84
CA ARG A 88 9.77 -8.72 20.89
C ARG A 88 9.91 -7.19 20.91
N LEU A 89 9.16 -6.50 20.03
CA LEU A 89 9.15 -5.05 19.99
C LEU A 89 8.71 -4.47 21.33
N TRP A 90 7.58 -4.90 21.86
CA TRP A 90 7.03 -4.40 23.12
C TRP A 90 7.93 -4.67 24.32
N LYS A 91 8.55 -5.86 24.40
CA LYS A 91 9.54 -6.18 25.43
C LYS A 91 10.73 -5.22 25.38
N ASN A 92 11.24 -4.93 24.18
CA ASN A 92 12.34 -3.98 24.00
C ASN A 92 11.91 -2.55 24.35
N LEU A 93 10.70 -2.12 23.96
CA LEU A 93 10.17 -0.79 24.32
C LEU A 93 10.01 -0.61 25.82
N LYS A 94 9.48 -1.61 26.54
CA LYS A 94 9.38 -1.59 28.00
C LYS A 94 10.76 -1.49 28.65
N LYS A 95 11.72 -2.32 28.22
CA LYS A 95 13.10 -2.30 28.74
C LYS A 95 13.75 -0.93 28.53
N ASN A 96 13.68 -0.39 27.32
CA ASN A 96 14.26 0.92 26.99
C ASN A 96 13.60 2.05 27.79
N SER A 97 12.29 1.95 28.06
CA SER A 97 11.57 2.95 28.86
C SER A 97 11.99 3.01 30.33
N GLN A 98 12.50 1.91 30.90
CA GLN A 98 12.93 1.86 32.29
C GLN A 98 14.32 2.46 32.51
N GLY A 99 15.14 2.54 31.45
CA GLY A 99 16.51 3.04 31.50
C GLY A 99 16.66 4.54 31.25
N VAL A 100 15.58 5.28 31.03
CA VAL A 100 15.61 6.69 30.62
C VAL A 100 14.63 7.55 31.42
N SER A 101 15.00 8.80 31.70
CA SER A 101 14.10 9.79 32.30
C SER A 101 13.36 10.59 31.23
N ALA A 102 12.11 10.97 31.50
CA ALA A 102 11.31 11.78 30.58
C ALA A 102 11.81 13.24 30.50
N PRO A 103 11.65 13.94 29.35
CA PRO A 103 11.12 13.46 28.08
C PRO A 103 12.18 12.73 27.24
N HIS A 104 11.85 11.54 26.74
CA HIS A 104 12.75 10.76 25.90
C HIS A 104 11.96 10.02 24.81
N LEU A 105 12.51 9.96 23.59
CA LEU A 105 11.95 9.19 22.50
C LEU A 105 12.29 7.71 22.70
N ILE A 106 11.28 6.87 22.92
CA ILE A 106 11.48 5.43 23.15
C ILE A 106 11.36 4.64 21.84
N TYR A 107 10.55 5.15 20.91
CA TYR A 107 10.28 4.52 19.63
C TYR A 107 9.91 5.56 18.59
N GLU A 108 10.56 5.48 17.43
CA GLU A 108 10.13 6.17 16.21
C GLU A 108 9.44 5.16 15.29
N ASP A 109 8.35 5.58 14.65
CA ASP A 109 7.63 4.73 13.70
C ASP A 109 8.56 4.21 12.58
N LEU A 110 8.31 2.97 12.14
CA LEU A 110 9.11 2.35 11.09
C LEU A 110 9.16 3.23 9.83
N ASN A 111 10.40 3.54 9.44
CA ASN A 111 10.71 4.14 8.15
C ASN A 111 10.31 3.21 6.99
N LEU A 112 10.45 3.67 5.75
CA LEU A 112 10.03 2.88 4.58
C LEU A 112 10.73 1.53 4.51
N ILE A 113 12.03 1.47 4.79
CA ILE A 113 12.85 0.25 4.69
C ILE A 113 12.34 -0.79 5.69
N PHE A 114 12.25 -0.44 6.97
CA PHE A 114 11.80 -1.37 8.01
C PHE A 114 10.35 -1.77 7.85
N ARG A 115 9.50 -0.85 7.35
CA ARG A 115 8.12 -1.17 7.00
C ARG A 115 8.05 -2.16 5.84
N SER A 116 8.88 -1.98 4.81
CA SER A 116 8.98 -2.93 3.69
C SER A 116 9.51 -4.29 4.15
N ILE A 117 10.49 -4.33 5.05
CA ILE A 117 10.96 -5.57 5.67
C ILE A 117 9.80 -6.26 6.38
N ARG A 118 9.11 -5.57 7.30
CA ARG A 118 7.99 -6.17 8.05
C ARG A 118 6.83 -6.61 7.14
N ASP A 119 6.49 -5.80 6.14
CA ASP A 119 5.28 -6.02 5.33
C ASP A 119 5.52 -6.93 4.11
N LEU A 120 6.71 -6.92 3.50
CA LEU A 120 6.98 -7.61 2.23
C LEU A 120 7.95 -8.78 2.38
N PHE A 121 8.80 -8.79 3.40
CA PHE A 121 9.82 -9.82 3.58
C PHE A 121 9.21 -11.08 4.20
N THR A 122 8.53 -11.85 3.37
CA THR A 122 7.89 -13.12 3.72
C THR A 122 8.88 -14.28 3.59
N LYS A 123 8.47 -15.48 4.04
CA LYS A 123 9.26 -16.72 3.85
C LYS A 123 9.60 -17.00 2.38
N SER A 124 8.72 -16.63 1.45
CA SER A 124 8.91 -16.79 0.00
C SER A 124 9.89 -15.82 -0.62
N THR A 125 10.30 -14.77 0.11
CA THR A 125 11.35 -13.87 -0.37
C THR A 125 12.68 -14.57 -0.27
N GLU A 126 13.37 -14.72 -1.40
CA GLU A 126 14.69 -15.37 -1.46
C GLU A 126 15.76 -14.47 -0.84
N ARG A 127 15.75 -13.18 -1.19
CA ARG A 127 16.81 -12.23 -0.82
C ARG A 127 16.27 -10.80 -0.72
N LEU A 128 16.80 -10.04 0.23
CA LEU A 128 16.70 -8.58 0.29
C LEU A 128 18.04 -7.99 -0.09
N VAL A 129 18.08 -7.22 -1.17
CA VAL A 129 19.30 -6.60 -1.68
C VAL A 129 19.28 -5.11 -1.37
N ILE A 130 20.33 -4.61 -0.72
CA ILE A 130 20.45 -3.20 -0.30
C ILE A 130 21.77 -2.65 -0.82
N ASP A 131 21.76 -1.48 -1.46
CA ASP A 131 22.92 -0.81 -2.06
C ASP A 131 23.59 0.23 -1.14
N SER A 132 22.97 0.54 0.00
CA SER A 132 23.49 1.44 1.04
C SER A 132 24.06 0.66 2.21
N ILE A 133 25.35 0.84 2.52
CA ILE A 133 26.02 0.20 3.67
C ILE A 133 25.34 0.59 4.99
N SER A 134 24.95 1.86 5.13
CA SER A 134 24.26 2.32 6.35
C SER A 134 22.91 1.63 6.53
N ASP A 135 22.13 1.50 5.45
CA ASP A 135 20.81 0.90 5.54
C ASP A 135 20.89 -0.63 5.66
N PHE A 136 21.91 -1.25 5.07
CA PHE A 136 22.23 -2.66 5.24
C PHE A 136 22.48 -2.99 6.72
N ASN A 137 23.38 -2.27 7.38
CA ASN A 137 23.71 -2.49 8.79
C ASN A 137 22.49 -2.28 9.70
N LYS A 138 21.73 -1.19 9.47
CA LYS A 138 20.48 -0.92 10.19
C LYS A 138 19.43 -2.01 9.98
N SER A 139 19.32 -2.55 8.77
CA SER A 139 18.37 -3.61 8.44
C SER A 139 18.75 -4.95 9.06
N LEU A 140 20.04 -5.27 9.12
CA LEU A 140 20.57 -6.44 9.83
C LEU A 140 20.28 -6.36 11.33
N GLU A 141 20.53 -5.20 11.96
CA GLU A 141 20.23 -4.97 13.38
C GLU A 141 18.72 -5.13 13.65
N PHE A 142 17.89 -4.49 12.82
CA PHE A 142 16.43 -4.59 12.92
C PHE A 142 15.95 -6.05 12.81
N CYS A 143 16.42 -6.79 11.81
CA CYS A 143 16.03 -8.20 11.64
C CYS A 143 16.56 -9.07 12.77
N SER A 144 17.80 -8.85 13.24
CA SER A 144 18.37 -9.62 14.35
C SER A 144 17.55 -9.44 15.64
N ASN A 145 17.03 -8.23 15.88
CA ASN A 145 16.19 -7.94 17.06
C ASN A 145 14.77 -8.50 16.93
N TYR A 146 14.13 -8.36 15.77
CA TYR A 146 12.69 -8.58 15.64
C TYR A 146 12.29 -9.74 14.71
N MET A 147 13.10 -10.06 13.70
CA MET A 147 12.82 -11.08 12.69
C MET A 147 14.09 -11.90 12.33
N PRO A 148 14.71 -12.64 13.29
CA PRO A 148 16.07 -13.15 13.11
C PRO A 148 16.22 -14.09 11.91
N HIS A 149 15.17 -14.85 11.60
CA HIS A 149 15.08 -15.79 10.49
C HIS A 149 15.21 -15.14 9.10
N LEU A 150 15.17 -13.80 9.00
CA LEU A 150 15.35 -13.06 7.75
C LEU A 150 16.76 -12.47 7.60
N SER A 151 17.57 -12.43 8.66
CA SER A 151 18.84 -11.70 8.67
C SER A 151 19.83 -12.27 7.64
N GLU A 152 19.87 -13.60 7.50
CA GLU A 152 20.76 -14.29 6.53
C GLU A 152 20.40 -14.02 5.07
N LYS A 153 19.17 -13.58 4.81
CA LYS A 153 18.69 -13.26 3.46
C LYS A 153 18.98 -11.83 3.04
N ILE A 154 19.55 -11.00 3.92
CA ILE A 154 19.92 -9.61 3.62
C ILE A 154 21.32 -9.59 3.03
N THR A 155 21.45 -8.98 1.85
CA THR A 155 22.72 -8.91 1.12
C THR A 155 23.03 -7.46 0.74
N LEU A 156 24.31 -7.09 0.91
CA LEU A 156 24.82 -5.82 0.45
C LEU A 156 25.19 -5.94 -1.03
N TYR A 157 24.58 -5.09 -1.85
CA TYR A 157 24.94 -4.92 -3.25
C TYR A 157 26.26 -4.15 -3.34
N LYS A 158 27.19 -4.63 -4.17
CA LYS A 158 28.56 -4.09 -4.27
C LYS A 158 28.98 -3.75 -5.69
N ASP A 159 28.17 -4.08 -6.68
CA ASP A 159 28.51 -3.79 -8.07
C ASP A 159 28.40 -2.29 -8.35
N PRO A 160 29.20 -1.76 -9.30
CA PRO A 160 29.17 -0.34 -9.65
C PRO A 160 27.94 0.07 -10.45
N MET A 161 27.28 -0.88 -11.12
CA MET A 161 26.04 -0.63 -11.86
C MET A 161 24.90 -0.33 -10.87
N PRO A 162 24.02 0.64 -11.09
CA PRO A 162 22.90 0.88 -10.18
C PRO A 162 22.02 -0.37 -10.01
N ILE A 163 21.59 -0.64 -8.78
CA ILE A 163 20.87 -1.87 -8.42
C ILE A 163 19.64 -2.15 -9.30
N PHE A 164 18.85 -1.12 -9.63
CA PHE A 164 17.65 -1.30 -10.47
C PHE A 164 17.99 -1.58 -11.93
N ASP A 165 19.06 -1.00 -12.46
CA ASP A 165 19.52 -1.30 -13.82
C ASP A 165 20.03 -2.75 -13.89
N HIS A 166 20.80 -3.18 -12.89
CA HIS A 166 21.33 -4.54 -12.83
C HIS A 166 20.24 -5.62 -12.86
N TYR A 167 19.11 -5.37 -12.20
CA TYR A 167 17.95 -6.26 -12.20
C TYR A 167 16.93 -5.96 -13.31
N GLY A 168 17.19 -4.99 -14.19
CA GLY A 168 16.27 -4.60 -15.28
C GLY A 168 14.96 -3.94 -14.83
N ILE A 169 14.89 -3.52 -13.56
CA ILE A 169 13.67 -2.96 -12.93
C ILE A 169 13.44 -1.52 -13.39
N GLU A 170 14.49 -0.77 -13.74
CA GLU A 170 14.39 0.65 -14.10
C GLU A 170 13.44 0.88 -15.28
N LEU A 171 13.51 0.02 -16.30
CA LEU A 171 12.62 0.07 -17.47
C LEU A 171 11.15 -0.14 -17.08
N ASP A 172 10.88 -1.06 -16.16
CA ASP A 172 9.52 -1.33 -15.69
C ASP A 172 9.00 -0.20 -14.81
N ILE A 173 9.85 0.43 -14.00
CA ILE A 173 9.50 1.64 -13.24
C ILE A 173 9.14 2.78 -14.20
N ASP A 174 9.98 3.03 -15.21
CA ASP A 174 9.75 4.11 -16.18
C ASP A 174 8.44 3.89 -16.93
N ARG A 175 8.22 2.68 -17.47
CA ARG A 175 6.94 2.31 -18.12
C ARG A 175 5.75 2.49 -17.19
N ALA A 176 5.88 2.09 -15.93
CA ALA A 176 4.79 2.19 -14.97
C ALA A 176 4.53 3.63 -14.49
N LEU A 177 5.43 4.57 -14.77
CA LEU A 177 5.30 6.00 -14.48
C LEU A 177 5.04 6.87 -15.71
N ASP A 178 5.03 6.29 -16.91
CA ASP A 178 4.78 7.00 -18.15
C ASP A 178 3.39 7.62 -18.22
N ARG A 179 3.25 8.67 -19.02
CA ARG A 179 1.94 9.31 -19.24
C ARG A 179 0.96 8.37 -19.94
N VAL A 180 1.45 7.56 -20.88
CA VAL A 180 0.67 6.60 -21.68
C VAL A 180 1.01 5.19 -21.22
N ILE A 181 -0.01 4.41 -20.86
CA ILE A 181 0.15 3.03 -20.37
C ILE A 181 -0.61 2.10 -21.31
N TRP A 182 0.11 1.19 -21.93
CA TRP A 182 -0.45 0.23 -22.88
C TRP A 182 -1.15 -0.93 -22.16
N LEU A 183 -2.31 -1.30 -22.68
CA LEU A 183 -3.08 -2.48 -22.28
C LEU A 183 -2.61 -3.70 -23.09
N LYS A 184 -2.83 -4.91 -22.59
CA LYS A 184 -2.42 -6.16 -23.26
C LYS A 184 -3.13 -6.38 -24.57
N SER A 185 -4.36 -5.88 -24.70
CA SER A 185 -5.13 -5.88 -25.95
C SER A 185 -4.60 -4.92 -27.01
N GLY A 186 -3.70 -3.99 -26.67
CA GLY A 186 -3.21 -2.96 -27.59
C GLY A 186 -3.98 -1.64 -27.54
N GLY A 187 -4.99 -1.53 -26.67
CA GLY A 187 -5.48 -0.24 -26.18
C GLY A 187 -4.48 0.44 -25.25
N TYR A 188 -4.79 1.64 -24.77
CA TYR A 188 -3.96 2.35 -23.81
C TYR A 188 -4.78 3.32 -22.96
N ILE A 189 -4.25 3.66 -21.78
CA ILE A 189 -4.77 4.73 -20.94
C ILE A 189 -3.79 5.90 -20.87
N ILE A 190 -4.30 7.12 -20.84
CA ILE A 190 -3.51 8.34 -20.63
C ILE A 190 -3.85 8.89 -19.25
N ILE A 191 -2.84 9.18 -18.43
CA ILE A 191 -3.03 9.77 -17.10
C ILE A 191 -2.45 11.18 -17.08
N ASP A 192 -3.31 12.19 -16.93
CA ASP A 192 -2.94 13.60 -16.82
C ASP A 192 -3.26 14.17 -15.44
N GLN A 193 -2.23 14.72 -14.79
CA GLN A 193 -2.36 15.33 -13.48
C GLN A 193 -2.31 16.85 -13.60
N THR A 194 -3.41 17.50 -13.21
CA THR A 194 -3.52 18.96 -13.11
C THR A 194 -3.34 19.43 -11.67
N GLU A 195 -3.51 20.73 -11.41
CA GLU A 195 -3.49 21.29 -10.06
C GLU A 195 -4.64 20.75 -9.19
N ALA A 196 -5.85 20.70 -9.73
CA ALA A 196 -7.07 20.39 -8.99
C ALA A 196 -7.47 18.91 -9.07
N LEU A 197 -7.26 18.27 -10.22
CA LEU A 197 -7.77 16.93 -10.52
C LEU A 197 -6.80 16.09 -11.37
N VAL A 198 -7.08 14.79 -11.44
CA VAL A 198 -6.42 13.85 -12.36
C VAL A 198 -7.45 13.36 -13.37
N SER A 199 -7.18 13.54 -14.67
CA SER A 199 -7.97 12.96 -15.74
C SER A 199 -7.31 11.70 -16.28
N ILE A 200 -8.12 10.69 -16.56
CA ILE A 200 -7.69 9.43 -17.15
C ILE A 200 -8.54 9.15 -18.38
N ASP A 201 -7.91 8.98 -19.52
CA ASP A 201 -8.57 8.74 -20.81
C ASP A 201 -8.27 7.33 -21.33
N VAL A 202 -9.28 6.61 -21.84
CA VAL A 202 -9.18 5.22 -22.30
C VAL A 202 -9.34 5.14 -23.80
N ASN A 203 -8.39 4.51 -24.49
CA ASN A 203 -8.37 4.40 -25.93
C ASN A 203 -8.25 2.94 -26.38
N THR A 204 -8.93 2.58 -27.47
CA THR A 204 -8.86 1.24 -28.10
C THR A 204 -7.56 1.01 -28.86
N GLY A 205 -6.86 2.06 -29.29
CA GLY A 205 -5.57 1.95 -29.97
C GLY A 205 -5.63 1.08 -31.23
N LYS A 206 -4.75 0.07 -31.33
CA LYS A 206 -4.72 -0.89 -32.46
C LYS A 206 -5.65 -2.10 -32.24
N PHE A 207 -6.41 -2.13 -31.16
CA PHE A 207 -7.30 -3.24 -30.86
C PHE A 207 -8.56 -3.17 -31.72
N VAL A 208 -8.48 -3.73 -32.92
CA VAL A 208 -9.63 -3.96 -33.80
C VAL A 208 -10.00 -5.43 -33.62
N GLY A 209 -10.95 -5.71 -32.71
CA GLY A 209 -11.43 -7.07 -32.50
C GLY A 209 -12.00 -7.67 -33.80
N HIS A 210 -11.93 -8.99 -33.93
CA HIS A 210 -12.66 -9.73 -35.00
C HIS A 210 -14.16 -9.91 -34.68
N SER A 211 -14.62 -9.35 -33.55
CA SER A 211 -15.96 -9.46 -32.97
C SER A 211 -16.72 -8.12 -33.04
N ASP A 212 -17.97 -8.13 -32.59
CA ASP A 212 -18.81 -6.93 -32.44
C ASP A 212 -18.03 -5.75 -31.81
N PRO A 213 -18.09 -4.54 -32.41
CA PRO A 213 -17.52 -3.33 -31.82
C PRO A 213 -17.91 -3.09 -30.36
N GLU A 214 -19.16 -3.36 -29.94
CA GLU A 214 -19.58 -3.14 -28.54
C GLU A 214 -18.85 -4.06 -27.55
N ASP A 215 -18.71 -5.34 -27.89
CA ASP A 215 -17.96 -6.31 -27.06
C ASP A 215 -16.49 -5.91 -26.92
N THR A 216 -15.91 -5.37 -27.99
CA THR A 216 -14.53 -4.90 -28.04
C THR A 216 -14.34 -3.70 -27.10
N ILE A 217 -15.29 -2.76 -27.11
CA ILE A 217 -15.32 -1.60 -26.22
C ILE A 217 -15.44 -2.04 -24.75
N LEU A 218 -16.40 -2.91 -24.45
CA LEU A 218 -16.61 -3.41 -23.08
C LEU A 218 -15.35 -4.10 -22.54
N LYS A 219 -14.73 -4.98 -23.33
CA LYS A 219 -13.48 -5.66 -22.95
C LYS A 219 -12.35 -4.67 -22.70
N THR A 220 -12.21 -3.65 -23.55
CA THR A 220 -11.18 -2.62 -23.41
C THR A 220 -11.39 -1.81 -22.13
N ASN A 221 -12.62 -1.38 -21.84
CA ASN A 221 -12.95 -0.65 -20.62
C ASN A 221 -12.71 -1.51 -19.35
N LEU A 222 -13.03 -2.81 -19.40
CA LEU A 222 -12.77 -3.75 -18.30
C LEU A 222 -11.29 -4.02 -18.07
N GLU A 223 -10.47 -3.98 -19.11
CA GLU A 223 -9.03 -4.06 -18.99
C GLU A 223 -8.45 -2.75 -18.44
N ALA A 224 -8.88 -1.62 -19.01
CA ALA A 224 -8.50 -0.29 -18.58
C ALA A 224 -8.79 -0.06 -17.10
N LEU A 225 -9.99 -0.43 -16.60
CA LEU A 225 -10.32 -0.22 -15.18
C LEU A 225 -9.36 -0.95 -14.25
N LYS A 226 -8.88 -2.15 -14.61
CA LYS A 226 -7.93 -2.91 -13.79
C LYS A 226 -6.59 -2.19 -13.72
N GLU A 227 -6.13 -1.69 -14.86
CA GLU A 227 -4.89 -0.91 -14.97
C GLU A 227 -5.01 0.42 -14.24
N ILE A 228 -6.12 1.14 -14.38
CA ILE A 228 -6.41 2.38 -13.66
C ILE A 228 -6.31 2.17 -12.15
N VAL A 229 -6.99 1.16 -11.61
CA VAL A 229 -6.96 0.86 -10.17
C VAL A 229 -5.55 0.48 -9.71
N TYR A 230 -4.77 -0.23 -10.54
CA TYR A 230 -3.37 -0.50 -10.27
C TYR A 230 -2.54 0.79 -10.23
N GLN A 231 -2.66 1.66 -11.22
CA GLN A 231 -1.91 2.92 -11.35
C GLN A 231 -2.26 3.93 -10.24
N LEU A 232 -3.53 4.02 -9.85
CA LEU A 232 -3.95 4.85 -8.71
C LEU A 232 -3.22 4.45 -7.42
N ARG A 233 -2.99 3.15 -7.21
CA ARG A 233 -2.24 2.63 -6.06
C ARG A 233 -0.74 2.83 -6.23
N LEU A 234 -0.19 2.46 -7.38
CA LEU A 234 1.24 2.54 -7.68
C LEU A 234 1.76 3.99 -7.58
N ARG A 235 1.08 4.93 -8.25
CA ARG A 235 1.45 6.35 -8.26
C ARG A 235 0.97 7.11 -7.03
N ASN A 236 0.19 6.45 -6.17
CA ASN A 236 -0.49 7.04 -5.03
C ASN A 236 -1.28 8.31 -5.41
N ILE A 237 -2.04 8.22 -6.51
CA ILE A 237 -2.89 9.31 -7.01
C ILE A 237 -4.04 9.54 -6.03
N GLY A 238 -4.35 10.79 -5.70
CA GLY A 238 -5.46 11.12 -4.81
C GLY A 238 -5.95 12.54 -4.99
N GLY A 239 -7.16 12.81 -4.50
CA GLY A 239 -7.94 13.99 -4.85
C GLY A 239 -9.12 13.61 -5.74
N ILE A 240 -9.56 14.55 -6.57
CA ILE A 240 -10.59 14.34 -7.60
C ILE A 240 -9.93 13.61 -8.78
N ILE A 241 -10.56 12.54 -9.24
CA ILE A 241 -10.15 11.74 -10.37
C ILE A 241 -11.36 11.62 -11.30
N ILE A 242 -11.16 11.90 -12.58
CA ILE A 242 -12.16 11.76 -13.64
C ILE A 242 -11.64 10.69 -14.60
N VAL A 243 -12.45 9.68 -14.87
CA VAL A 243 -12.12 8.63 -15.84
C VAL A 243 -13.09 8.72 -17.01
N ASP A 244 -12.53 8.92 -18.19
CA ASP A 244 -13.21 8.93 -19.47
C ASP A 244 -13.08 7.53 -20.09
N PHE A 245 -14.13 6.72 -19.94
CA PHE A 245 -14.20 5.39 -20.56
C PHE A 245 -14.71 5.53 -21.98
N ILE A 246 -14.37 4.58 -22.85
CA ILE A 246 -14.90 4.56 -24.21
C ILE A 246 -16.43 4.42 -24.16
N ASP A 247 -17.13 5.25 -24.93
CA ASP A 247 -18.59 5.28 -24.99
C ASP A 247 -19.19 3.90 -25.27
N MET A 248 -20.16 3.50 -24.45
CA MET A 248 -20.93 2.26 -24.60
C MET A 248 -22.39 2.62 -24.90
N ALA A 249 -23.01 2.02 -25.91
CA ALA A 249 -24.42 2.28 -26.21
C ALA A 249 -25.35 1.51 -25.25
N ASN A 250 -24.98 0.28 -24.90
CA ASN A 250 -25.71 -0.52 -23.92
C ASN A 250 -25.52 -0.03 -22.47
N GLU A 251 -26.63 0.29 -21.79
CA GLU A 251 -26.65 0.67 -20.36
C GLU A 251 -26.20 -0.47 -19.44
N GLU A 252 -26.45 -1.74 -19.78
CA GLU A 252 -25.97 -2.89 -19.01
C GLU A 252 -24.44 -2.93 -18.98
N SER A 253 -23.78 -2.57 -20.09
CA SER A 253 -22.32 -2.48 -20.17
C SER A 253 -21.77 -1.36 -19.28
N LYS A 254 -22.43 -0.20 -19.25
CA LYS A 254 -22.07 0.92 -18.35
C LYS A 254 -22.21 0.52 -16.88
N GLU A 255 -23.32 -0.14 -16.53
CA GLU A 255 -23.54 -0.62 -15.17
C GLU A 255 -22.50 -1.68 -14.77
N PHE A 256 -22.17 -2.59 -15.69
CA PHE A 256 -21.16 -3.62 -15.47
C PHE A 256 -19.78 -3.04 -15.20
N VAL A 257 -19.32 -2.08 -16.02
CA VAL A 257 -18.04 -1.37 -15.79
C VAL A 257 -18.05 -0.61 -14.46
N SER A 258 -19.15 0.07 -14.12
CA SER A 258 -19.30 0.79 -12.84
C SER A 258 -19.19 -0.15 -11.63
N ASN A 259 -19.86 -1.30 -11.68
CA ASN A 259 -19.84 -2.29 -10.61
C ASN A 259 -18.46 -2.99 -10.52
N ALA A 260 -17.83 -3.29 -11.65
CA ALA A 260 -16.48 -3.82 -11.69
C ALA A 260 -15.46 -2.84 -11.08
N LEU A 261 -15.57 -1.54 -11.38
CA LEU A 261 -14.72 -0.50 -10.78
C LEU A 261 -14.90 -0.40 -9.27
N LYS A 262 -16.15 -0.39 -8.78
CA LYS A 262 -16.45 -0.43 -7.33
C LYS A 262 -15.79 -1.63 -6.66
N GLN A 263 -15.92 -2.81 -7.27
CA GLN A 263 -15.35 -4.05 -6.74
C GLN A 263 -13.82 -4.01 -6.71
N ALA A 264 -13.18 -3.57 -7.81
CA ALA A 264 -11.72 -3.46 -7.89
C ALA A 264 -11.15 -2.51 -6.81
N LEU A 265 -11.86 -1.42 -6.52
CA LEU A 265 -11.47 -0.42 -5.52
C LEU A 265 -11.72 -0.84 -4.07
N LYS A 266 -12.50 -1.91 -3.78
CA LYS A 266 -12.66 -2.43 -2.40
C LYS A 266 -11.33 -2.81 -1.76
N SER A 267 -10.40 -3.31 -2.57
CA SER A 267 -9.05 -3.71 -2.15
C SER A 267 -8.11 -2.51 -1.87
N ASP A 268 -8.50 -1.28 -2.24
CA ASP A 268 -7.68 -0.10 -2.00
C ASP A 268 -7.65 0.27 -0.50
N ARG A 269 -6.45 0.47 0.01
CA ARG A 269 -6.23 0.93 1.39
C ARG A 269 -6.77 2.35 1.58
N SER A 270 -6.64 3.20 0.57
CA SER A 270 -7.14 4.58 0.58
C SER A 270 -8.66 4.60 0.43
N ARG A 271 -9.35 5.41 1.24
CA ARG A 271 -10.80 5.56 1.12
C ARG A 271 -11.14 6.19 -0.22
N THR A 272 -11.97 5.51 -1.00
CA THR A 272 -12.50 5.98 -2.27
C THR A 272 -14.00 6.24 -2.15
N ARG A 273 -14.49 7.19 -2.95
CA ARG A 273 -15.91 7.43 -3.18
C ARG A 273 -16.09 7.65 -4.66
N ILE A 274 -16.87 6.77 -5.28
CA ILE A 274 -17.23 6.85 -6.70
C ILE A 274 -18.60 7.53 -6.75
N LEU A 275 -18.75 8.52 -7.61
CA LEU A 275 -20.02 9.16 -7.91
C LEU A 275 -20.71 8.37 -9.05
N LYS A 276 -21.92 8.78 -9.44
CA LYS A 276 -22.57 8.17 -10.61
C LYS A 276 -21.81 8.57 -11.88
N ILE A 277 -21.92 7.74 -12.92
CA ILE A 277 -21.49 8.13 -14.27
C ILE A 277 -22.26 9.40 -14.61
N SER A 278 -21.55 10.44 -15.04
CA SER A 278 -22.15 11.70 -15.45
C SER A 278 -22.95 11.53 -16.74
N GLU A 279 -23.79 12.50 -17.07
CA GLU A 279 -24.50 12.54 -18.36
C GLU A 279 -23.54 12.57 -19.56
N LEU A 280 -22.29 12.99 -19.32
CA LEU A 280 -21.20 13.03 -20.31
C LEU A 280 -20.43 11.71 -20.40
N GLY A 281 -20.88 10.63 -19.77
CA GLY A 281 -20.20 9.33 -19.79
C GLY A 281 -18.99 9.22 -18.85
N LEU A 282 -18.59 10.32 -18.21
CA LEU A 282 -17.43 10.35 -17.31
C LEU A 282 -17.73 9.71 -15.96
N VAL A 283 -16.77 8.96 -15.43
CA VAL A 283 -16.78 8.47 -14.04
C VAL A 283 -16.02 9.44 -13.15
N GLU A 284 -16.74 10.06 -12.23
CA GLU A 284 -16.15 10.94 -11.22
C GLU A 284 -15.91 10.17 -9.92
N MET A 285 -14.70 10.29 -9.36
CA MET A 285 -14.38 9.70 -8.07
C MET A 285 -13.44 10.55 -7.24
N THR A 286 -13.45 10.32 -5.94
CA THR A 286 -12.48 10.89 -5.01
C THR A 286 -11.71 9.78 -4.32
N ARG A 287 -10.40 9.97 -4.17
CA ARG A 287 -9.50 9.07 -3.44
C ARG A 287 -8.75 9.85 -2.38
N LYS A 288 -8.89 9.46 -1.11
CA LYS A 288 -8.25 10.16 0.02
C LYS A 288 -6.74 10.25 -0.17
N ARG A 289 -6.18 11.46 -0.07
CA ARG A 289 -4.72 11.67 -0.04
C ARG A 289 -4.15 11.16 1.28
N VAL A 290 -3.34 10.12 1.22
CA VAL A 290 -2.65 9.57 2.40
C VAL A 290 -1.24 10.19 2.53
N ARG A 291 -0.62 10.60 1.41
CA ARG A 291 0.67 11.31 1.27
C ARG A 291 0.66 12.15 -0.03
N LYS A 292 1.68 13.00 -0.28
CA LYS A 292 1.87 13.62 -1.60
C LYS A 292 2.03 12.53 -2.68
N ALA A 293 1.52 12.77 -3.90
CA ALA A 293 1.58 11.81 -5.01
C ALA A 293 3.04 11.48 -5.36
N TYR A 294 3.32 10.20 -5.69
CA TYR A 294 4.69 9.76 -6.00
C TYR A 294 5.20 10.36 -7.31
N SER A 295 4.32 10.72 -8.25
CA SER A 295 4.68 11.37 -9.52
C SER A 295 5.58 12.59 -9.32
N ASN A 296 5.19 13.50 -8.41
CA ASN A 296 5.97 14.71 -8.14
C ASN A 296 7.28 14.42 -7.40
N PHE A 297 7.33 13.39 -6.55
CA PHE A 297 8.54 12.99 -5.84
C PHE A 297 9.53 12.29 -6.77
N MET A 298 9.08 11.30 -7.55
CA MET A 298 9.93 10.53 -8.47
C MET A 298 10.42 11.36 -9.66
N ARG A 299 9.60 12.28 -10.19
CA ARG A 299 10.03 13.22 -11.26
C ARG A 299 11.08 14.22 -10.74
N SER A 300 10.96 14.67 -9.49
CA SER A 300 11.99 15.48 -8.82
C SER A 300 13.27 14.67 -8.55
N MET A 301 13.12 13.38 -8.19
CA MET A 301 14.25 12.46 -8.04
C MET A 301 14.95 12.19 -9.38
N ARG A 302 14.21 12.13 -10.50
CA ARG A 302 14.73 12.01 -11.88
C ARG A 302 15.61 13.22 -12.24
N LEU A 303 15.18 14.42 -11.87
CA LEU A 303 15.95 15.66 -12.05
C LEU A 303 17.21 15.70 -11.16
N LEU A 304 17.09 15.31 -9.89
CA LEU A 304 18.21 15.25 -8.93
C LEU A 304 19.22 14.14 -9.25
N ARG A 305 18.79 13.01 -9.82
CA ARG A 305 19.67 11.92 -10.23
C ARG A 305 20.37 12.19 -11.56
N ARG A 306 19.76 12.96 -12.48
CA ARG A 306 20.44 13.46 -13.69
C ARG A 306 21.45 14.58 -13.41
N THR A 307 21.31 15.32 -12.32
CA THR A 307 22.27 16.38 -11.92
C THR A 307 23.44 15.88 -11.08
N ARG A 308 23.40 14.64 -10.58
CA ARG A 308 24.59 13.94 -10.11
C ARG A 308 25.25 13.26 -11.31
N ILE A 309 25.97 14.07 -12.08
CA ILE A 309 27.06 13.60 -12.92
C ILE A 309 28.08 12.96 -11.95
N TYR A 310 28.39 11.68 -12.14
CA TYR A 310 29.50 11.01 -11.47
C TYR A 310 30.83 11.64 -11.87
#